data_AF-A0A9X9Q9K2-F1
#
_entry.id   AF-A0A9X9Q9K2-F1
#
_cell.length_a   1.000
_cell.length_b   1.000
_cell.length_c   1.000
_cell.angle_alpha   90.00
_cell.angle_beta   90.00
_cell.angle_gamma   90.00
#
_symmetry.space_group_name_H-M   'P 1'
#
loop_
_entity.id
_entity.type
_entity.pdbx_description
1 polymer ?
#
loop_
_entity_poly.entity_id
_entity_poly.type
_entity_poly.pdbx_seq_one_letter_code
_entity_poly.pdbx_strand_id
1 'polypeptide(L)'
;MEAVGFLCLAAAVVAWGFLWVWDSWERMKSQEPAGVPGDGSRTLLVIAHPDDEAMFFAPTLLGLARLRHRLSLLCFSAGNYYNQGEIRKKELLQSCDVLGIPRSSIMIIDNRDFPDDPGVQWDTECVAGTLLQHIEANSINLVSGHPP
;
A
#
# COMPACT_ATOMS: atom_id res chain seq x y z
N MET A 1 -23.53 -58.17 8.73
CA MET A 1 -22.73 -57.13 9.42
C MET A 1 -21.99 -56.20 8.46
N GLU A 2 -21.86 -56.51 7.16
CA GLU A 2 -21.06 -55.68 6.23
C GLU A 2 -21.81 -54.45 5.66
N ALA A 3 -23.10 -54.57 5.39
CA ALA A 3 -23.90 -53.47 4.82
C ALA A 3 -23.99 -52.23 5.72
N VAL A 4 -23.92 -52.42 7.05
CA VAL A 4 -23.95 -51.32 8.03
C VAL A 4 -22.63 -50.53 7.99
N GLY A 5 -21.49 -51.20 7.78
CA GLY A 5 -20.18 -50.55 7.67
C GLY A 5 -20.09 -49.65 6.44
N PHE A 6 -20.59 -50.11 5.29
CA PHE A 6 -20.62 -49.31 4.05
C PHE A 6 -21.54 -48.08 4.17
N LEU A 7 -22.69 -48.22 4.83
CA LEU A 7 -23.61 -47.10 5.08
C LEU A 7 -22.99 -46.04 6.01
N CYS A 8 -22.27 -46.46 7.05
CA CYS A 8 -21.56 -45.54 7.93
C CYS A 8 -20.42 -44.81 7.23
N LEU A 9 -19.68 -45.50 6.35
CA LEU A 9 -18.55 -44.90 5.63
C LEU A 9 -19.03 -43.90 4.57
N ALA A 10 -20.12 -44.21 3.87
CA ALA A 10 -20.77 -43.28 2.95
C ALA A 10 -21.30 -42.03 3.68
N ALA A 11 -21.93 -42.19 4.84
CA ALA A 11 -22.42 -41.06 5.65
C ALA A 11 -21.28 -40.16 6.14
N ALA A 12 -20.14 -40.74 6.54
CA ALA A 12 -18.97 -39.98 6.97
C ALA A 12 -18.36 -39.14 5.84
N VAL A 13 -18.29 -39.68 4.62
CA VAL A 13 -17.78 -38.95 3.44
C VAL A 13 -18.68 -37.77 3.09
N VAL A 14 -20.01 -37.96 3.14
CA VAL A 14 -20.98 -36.88 2.88
C VAL A 14 -20.88 -35.79 3.95
N ALA A 15 -20.81 -36.17 5.23
CA ALA A 15 -20.66 -35.22 6.33
C ALA A 15 -19.36 -34.41 6.22
N TRP A 16 -18.25 -35.06 5.85
CA TRP A 16 -16.96 -34.39 5.68
C TRP A 16 -16.94 -33.46 4.48
N GLY A 17 -17.56 -33.87 3.37
CA GLY A 17 -17.75 -33.01 2.20
C GLY A 17 -18.60 -31.77 2.52
N PHE A 18 -19.69 -31.93 3.27
CA PHE A 18 -20.51 -30.81 3.74
C PHE A 18 -19.75 -29.88 4.68
N LEU A 19 -18.97 -30.42 5.62
CA LEU A 19 -18.13 -29.62 6.52
C LEU A 19 -17.06 -28.85 5.73
N TRP A 20 -16.43 -29.45 4.72
CA TRP A 20 -15.42 -28.80 3.90
C TRP A 20 -16.00 -27.69 3.02
N VAL A 21 -17.20 -27.90 2.44
CA VAL A 21 -17.93 -26.89 1.68
C VAL A 21 -18.39 -25.75 2.60
N TRP A 22 -18.91 -26.07 3.78
CA TRP A 22 -19.33 -25.08 4.77
C TRP A 22 -18.15 -24.24 5.28
N ASP A 23 -17.04 -24.89 5.65
CA ASP A 23 -15.81 -24.22 6.08
C ASP A 23 -15.26 -23.33 4.97
N SER A 24 -15.25 -23.82 3.72
CA SER A 24 -14.80 -23.03 2.56
C SER A 24 -15.72 -21.84 2.30
N TRP A 25 -17.03 -21.98 2.49
CA TRP A 25 -18.00 -20.90 2.37
C TRP A 25 -17.86 -19.85 3.48
N GLU A 26 -17.63 -20.26 4.72
CA GLU A 26 -17.36 -19.34 5.84
C GLU A 26 -16.00 -18.64 5.68
N ARG A 27 -14.99 -19.32 5.12
CA ARG A 27 -13.72 -18.70 4.72
C ARG A 27 -13.89 -17.64 3.63
N MET A 28 -14.79 -17.87 2.67
CA MET A 28 -15.12 -16.85 1.65
C MET A 28 -15.89 -15.66 2.25
N LYS A 29 -16.84 -15.88 3.16
CA LYS A 29 -17.53 -14.77 3.86
C LYS A 29 -16.61 -13.95 4.77
N SER A 30 -15.67 -14.61 5.45
CA SER A 30 -14.70 -13.94 6.33
C SER A 30 -13.60 -13.22 5.56
N GLN A 31 -13.47 -13.47 4.25
CA GLN A 31 -12.67 -12.66 3.33
C GLN A 31 -13.41 -11.43 2.77
N GLU A 32 -14.63 -11.12 3.25
CA GLU A 32 -15.15 -9.76 3.09
C GLU A 32 -14.16 -8.79 3.76
N PRO A 33 -13.64 -7.77 3.05
CA PRO A 33 -12.63 -6.90 3.59
C PRO A 33 -13.18 -6.23 4.84
N ALA A 34 -12.53 -6.51 5.97
CA ALA A 34 -12.90 -5.99 7.27
C ALA A 34 -13.05 -4.46 7.21
N GLY A 35 -14.30 -4.00 7.36
CA GLY A 35 -14.64 -2.60 7.64
C GLY A 35 -13.98 -1.57 6.72
N VAL A 36 -14.50 -1.42 5.49
CA VAL A 36 -14.25 -0.21 4.71
C VAL A 36 -15.34 0.82 5.08
N PRO A 37 -15.02 1.91 5.82
CA PRO A 37 -15.95 3.02 5.99
C PRO A 37 -16.32 3.57 4.61
N GLY A 38 -17.55 4.06 4.43
CA GLY A 38 -18.14 4.41 3.12
C GLY A 38 -17.45 5.48 2.26
N ASP A 39 -16.25 5.94 2.63
CA ASP A 39 -15.27 6.64 1.78
C ASP A 39 -14.00 5.80 1.78
N GLY A 40 -13.66 5.12 0.67
CA GLY A 40 -12.55 4.17 0.62
C GLY A 40 -11.26 4.69 1.26
N SER A 41 -10.53 3.82 1.96
CA SER A 41 -9.33 4.17 2.72
C SER A 41 -8.32 4.98 1.90
N ARG A 42 -7.82 6.08 2.48
CA ARG A 42 -6.81 6.99 1.93
C ARG A 42 -5.44 6.59 2.42
N THR A 43 -4.66 6.03 1.52
CA THR A 43 -3.31 5.57 1.82
C THR A 43 -2.29 6.56 1.30
N LEU A 44 -1.36 6.94 2.17
CA LEU A 44 -0.17 7.70 1.84
C LEU A 44 1.02 6.75 1.71
N LEU A 45 1.66 6.78 0.54
CA LEU A 45 2.99 6.23 0.36
C LEU A 45 4.03 7.32 0.66
N VAL A 46 4.96 7.03 1.57
CA VAL A 46 6.09 7.89 1.90
C VAL A 46 7.37 7.29 1.36
N ILE A 47 8.09 8.05 0.53
CA ILE A 47 9.38 7.64 -0.05
C ILE A 47 10.44 8.72 0.13
N ALA A 48 11.71 8.32 0.12
CA ALA A 48 12.82 9.25 0.21
C ALA A 48 13.13 9.87 -1.16
N HIS A 49 13.21 9.04 -2.21
CA HIS A 49 13.67 9.45 -3.53
C HIS A 49 12.73 9.03 -4.67
N PRO A 50 12.78 9.71 -5.83
CA PRO A 50 12.06 9.31 -7.04
C PRO A 50 12.62 8.00 -7.63
N ASP A 51 11.90 6.88 -7.52
CA ASP A 51 12.21 5.49 -7.97
C ASP A 51 11.82 4.45 -6.91
N ASP A 52 11.87 4.82 -5.63
CA ASP A 52 11.50 3.98 -4.48
C ASP A 52 10.08 3.38 -4.63
N GLU A 53 9.15 4.13 -5.23
CA GLU A 53 7.77 3.69 -5.42
C GLU A 53 7.68 2.47 -6.34
N ALA A 54 8.50 2.44 -7.39
CA ALA A 54 8.53 1.36 -8.36
C ALA A 54 9.43 0.21 -7.89
N MET A 55 10.56 0.54 -7.25
CA MET A 55 11.56 -0.43 -6.80
C MET A 55 11.09 -1.23 -5.59
N PHE A 56 10.45 -0.60 -4.61
CA PHE A 56 10.09 -1.24 -3.34
C PHE A 56 8.58 -1.42 -3.15
N PHE A 57 7.76 -0.51 -3.69
CA PHE A 57 6.34 -0.44 -3.33
C PHE A 57 5.35 -0.80 -4.45
N ALA A 58 5.81 -1.10 -5.67
CA ALA A 58 4.91 -1.41 -6.78
C ALA A 58 3.93 -2.56 -6.48
N PRO A 59 4.34 -3.71 -5.90
CA PRO A 59 3.39 -4.76 -5.53
C PRO A 59 2.34 -4.30 -4.53
N THR A 60 2.76 -3.50 -3.54
CA THR A 60 1.88 -2.95 -2.49
C THR A 60 0.87 -1.96 -3.08
N LEU A 61 1.33 -1.01 -3.89
CA LEU A 61 0.47 -0.02 -4.55
C LEU A 61 -0.57 -0.68 -5.45
N LEU A 62 -0.15 -1.66 -6.26
CA LEU A 62 -1.08 -2.43 -7.12
C LEU A 62 -2.09 -3.23 -6.29
N GLY A 63 -1.69 -3.78 -5.15
CA GLY A 63 -2.59 -4.45 -4.20
C GLY A 63 -3.64 -3.50 -3.63
N LEU A 64 -3.21 -2.34 -3.11
CA LEU A 64 -4.10 -1.33 -2.56
C LEU A 64 -5.03 -0.72 -3.60
N ALA A 65 -4.55 -0.52 -4.83
CA ALA A 65 -5.36 -0.05 -5.95
C ALA A 65 -6.48 -1.06 -6.29
N ARG A 66 -6.20 -2.37 -6.26
CA ARG A 66 -7.23 -3.43 -6.44
C ARG A 66 -8.28 -3.40 -5.34
N LEU A 67 -7.86 -3.09 -4.11
CA LEU A 67 -8.75 -2.88 -2.96
C LEU A 67 -9.47 -1.53 -2.97
N ARG A 68 -9.31 -0.73 -4.05
CA ARG A 68 -9.95 0.59 -4.23
C ARG A 68 -9.56 1.62 -3.17
N HIS A 69 -8.36 1.50 -2.60
CA HIS A 69 -7.79 2.56 -1.77
C HIS A 69 -7.52 3.81 -2.62
N ARG A 70 -7.72 4.99 -2.02
CA ARG A 70 -7.30 6.26 -2.58
C ARG A 70 -5.83 6.48 -2.27
N LEU A 71 -4.99 6.37 -3.28
CA LEU A 71 -3.54 6.47 -3.13
C LEU A 71 -3.07 7.92 -3.24
N SER A 72 -2.11 8.27 -2.41
CA SER A 72 -1.36 9.53 -2.43
C SER A 72 0.11 9.23 -2.17
N LEU A 73 1.01 10.11 -2.60
CA LEU A 73 2.44 9.92 -2.49
C LEU A 73 3.12 11.20 -1.98
N LEU A 74 3.97 11.05 -0.97
CA LEU A 74 4.88 12.07 -0.48
C LEU A 74 6.32 11.61 -0.70
N CYS A 75 7.06 12.34 -1.52
CA CYS A 75 8.48 12.13 -1.78
C CYS A 75 9.27 13.24 -1.10
N PHE A 76 10.19 12.88 -0.20
CA PHE A 76 10.92 13.87 0.61
C PHE A 76 12.04 14.59 -0.13
N SER A 77 12.49 14.09 -1.28
CA SER A 77 13.53 14.73 -2.07
C SER A 77 13.25 14.67 -3.57
N ALA A 78 13.71 15.67 -4.31
CA ALA A 78 13.70 15.65 -5.77
C ALA A 78 14.70 14.65 -6.38
N GLY A 79 15.53 13.97 -5.58
CA GLY A 79 16.52 13.01 -6.08
C GLY A 79 17.68 13.68 -6.82
N ASN A 80 18.12 14.85 -6.36
CA ASN A 80 19.03 15.71 -7.10
C ASN A 80 20.54 15.45 -6.88
N TYR A 81 20.95 14.30 -6.32
CA TYR A 81 22.37 14.01 -6.04
C TYR A 81 23.28 14.19 -7.27
N TYR A 82 22.82 13.73 -8.44
CA TYR A 82 23.53 13.87 -9.72
C TYR A 82 23.13 15.10 -10.55
N ASN A 83 22.50 16.12 -9.94
CA ASN A 83 21.92 17.28 -10.64
C ASN A 83 20.83 16.91 -11.67
N GLN A 84 20.07 15.84 -11.40
CA GLN A 84 19.04 15.29 -12.27
C GLN A 84 17.61 15.42 -11.70
N GLY A 85 17.41 16.22 -10.64
CA GLY A 85 16.14 16.26 -9.91
C GLY A 85 14.94 16.65 -10.78
N GLU A 86 15.10 17.58 -11.73
CA GLU A 86 14.02 17.95 -12.66
C GLU A 86 13.59 16.81 -13.59
N ILE A 87 14.53 15.93 -13.97
CA ILE A 87 14.24 14.76 -14.79
C ILE A 87 13.56 13.70 -13.92
N ARG A 88 14.15 13.40 -12.75
CA ARG A 88 13.63 12.39 -11.82
C ARG A 88 12.24 12.72 -11.27
N LYS A 89 11.93 14.00 -11.04
CA LYS A 89 10.55 14.46 -10.71
C LYS A 89 9.56 14.07 -11.81
N LYS A 90 9.92 14.26 -13.08
CA LYS A 90 9.05 13.89 -14.21
C LYS A 90 8.90 12.37 -14.33
N GLU A 91 9.98 11.63 -14.12
CA GLU A 91 9.98 10.16 -14.12
C GLU A 91 9.06 9.60 -13.01
N LEU A 92 9.15 10.13 -11.79
CA LEU A 92 8.26 9.75 -10.69
C LEU A 92 6.79 10.03 -11.00
N LEU A 93 6.47 11.20 -11.56
CA LEU A 93 5.10 11.52 -11.97
C LEU A 93 4.59 10.53 -13.03
N GLN A 94 5.42 10.17 -14.01
CA GLN A 94 5.08 9.19 -15.05
C GLN A 94 4.93 7.77 -14.48
N SER A 95 5.81 7.38 -13.56
CA SER A 95 5.73 6.10 -12.84
C SER A 95 4.44 5.99 -12.04
N CYS A 96 4.09 7.06 -11.32
CA CYS A 96 2.85 7.15 -10.55
C CYS A 96 1.59 7.10 -11.43
N ASP A 97 1.62 7.70 -12.62
CA ASP A 97 0.53 7.59 -13.60
C ASP A 97 0.27 6.11 -13.96
N VAL A 98 1.33 5.30 -14.11
CA VAL A 98 1.22 3.84 -14.36
C VAL A 98 0.72 3.08 -13.12
N LEU A 99 1.15 3.48 -11.93
CA LEU A 99 0.75 2.86 -10.66
C LEU A 99 -0.66 3.27 -10.19
N GLY A 100 -1.33 4.17 -10.92
CA GLY A 100 -2.70 4.60 -10.64
C GLY A 100 -2.80 5.67 -9.55
N ILE A 101 -1.72 6.40 -9.27
CA ILE A 101 -1.72 7.53 -8.34
C ILE A 101 -1.93 8.82 -9.15
N PRO A 102 -3.01 9.58 -8.93
CA PRO A 102 -3.26 10.80 -9.69
C PRO A 102 -2.24 11.88 -9.30
N ARG A 103 -1.77 12.65 -10.29
CA ARG A 103 -0.78 13.73 -10.07
C ARG A 103 -1.18 14.76 -9.02
N SER A 104 -2.47 15.02 -8.84
CA SER A 104 -2.99 15.92 -7.80
C SER A 104 -2.76 15.42 -6.37
N SER A 105 -2.46 14.14 -6.20
CA SER A 105 -2.22 13.47 -4.93
C SER A 105 -0.74 13.13 -4.71
N ILE A 106 0.15 13.75 -5.50
CA ILE A 106 1.60 13.58 -5.40
C ILE A 106 2.21 14.89 -4.93
N MET A 107 3.02 14.81 -3.88
CA MET A 107 3.83 15.91 -3.38
C MET A 107 5.29 15.50 -3.39
N ILE A 108 6.13 16.31 -4.02
CA ILE A 108 7.58 16.13 -4.03
C ILE A 108 8.17 17.34 -3.34
N ILE A 109 8.90 17.09 -2.25
CA ILE A 109 9.59 18.14 -1.51
C ILE A 109 10.91 18.43 -2.23
N ASP A 110 11.14 19.70 -2.48
CA ASP A 110 12.34 20.23 -3.12
C ASP A 110 12.80 21.44 -2.31
N ASN A 111 13.31 21.16 -1.11
CA ASN A 111 13.82 22.17 -0.18
C ASN A 111 15.18 21.72 0.39
N ARG A 112 15.81 22.59 1.18
CA ARG A 112 17.16 22.35 1.71
C ARG A 112 17.18 21.48 2.97
N ASP A 113 16.02 21.19 3.54
CA ASP A 113 15.91 20.44 4.79
C ASP A 113 16.09 18.93 4.55
N PHE A 114 15.79 18.47 3.33
CA PHE A 114 15.87 17.06 2.91
C PHE A 114 16.75 16.90 1.65
N PRO A 115 18.06 17.18 1.73
CA PRO A 115 18.95 17.01 0.59
C PRO A 115 19.09 15.53 0.20
N ASP A 116 19.14 15.25 -1.11
CA ASP A 116 19.56 13.95 -1.64
C ASP A 116 21.09 13.83 -1.51
N ASP A 117 21.56 13.44 -0.33
CA ASP A 117 22.97 13.19 -0.03
C ASP A 117 23.11 12.01 0.94
N PRO A 118 23.72 10.88 0.53
CA PRO A 118 23.93 9.72 1.39
C PRO A 118 24.78 10.00 2.65
N GLY A 119 25.55 11.09 2.66
CA GLY A 119 26.36 11.53 3.79
C GLY A 119 25.61 12.39 4.82
N VAL A 120 24.35 12.75 4.55
CA VAL A 120 23.56 13.63 5.40
C VAL A 120 22.42 12.84 6.04
N GLN A 121 22.31 12.90 7.37
CA GLN A 121 21.11 12.45 8.06
C GLN A 121 20.12 13.60 8.19
N TRP A 122 18.87 13.35 7.81
CA TRP A 122 17.81 14.32 7.96
C TRP A 122 17.40 14.47 9.42
N ASP A 123 16.95 15.67 9.78
CA ASP A 123 16.42 15.92 11.11
C ASP A 123 15.06 15.21 11.28
N THR A 124 15.00 14.26 12.21
CA THR A 124 13.82 13.44 12.47
C THR A 124 12.62 14.29 12.88
N GLU A 125 12.83 15.39 13.62
CA GLU A 125 11.74 16.29 14.00
C GLU A 125 11.15 17.01 12.79
N CYS A 126 12.01 17.51 11.89
CA CYS A 126 11.59 18.11 10.63
C CYS A 126 10.83 17.12 9.72
N VAL A 127 11.33 15.87 9.60
CA VAL A 127 10.66 14.81 8.84
C VAL A 127 9.28 14.52 9.43
N ALA A 128 9.21 14.30 10.75
CA ALA A 128 7.97 13.99 11.45
C ALA A 128 6.96 15.13 11.36
N GLY A 129 7.39 16.38 11.53
CA GLY A 129 6.54 17.56 11.41
C GLY A 129 5.95 17.71 10.01
N THR A 130 6.78 17.51 8.98
CA THR A 130 6.34 17.57 7.58
C THR A 130 5.36 16.46 7.24
N LEU A 131 5.64 15.23 7.69
CA LEU A 131 4.76 14.09 7.50
C LEU A 131 3.41 14.29 8.20
N LEU A 132 3.42 14.75 9.46
CA LEU A 132 2.20 14.99 10.23
C LEU A 132 1.34 16.06 9.57
N GLN A 133 1.94 17.17 9.13
CA GLN A 133 1.23 18.22 8.40
C GLN A 133 0.57 17.68 7.14
N HIS A 134 1.25 16.82 6.39
CA HIS A 134 0.70 16.21 5.17
C HIS A 134 -0.45 15.23 5.49
N ILE A 135 -0.31 14.40 6.53
CA ILE A 135 -1.34 13.45 6.98
C ILE A 135 -2.63 14.20 7.35
N GLU A 136 -2.51 15.25 8.17
CA GLU A 136 -3.63 16.05 8.63
C GLU A 136 -4.33 16.77 7.47
N ALA A 137 -3.55 17.43 6.59
CA ALA A 137 -4.09 18.17 5.46
C ALA A 137 -4.86 17.29 4.45
N ASN A 138 -4.49 16.01 4.33
CA ASN A 138 -5.05 15.09 3.34
C ASN A 138 -5.99 14.02 3.94
N SER A 139 -6.25 14.07 5.25
CA SER A 139 -7.09 13.11 5.97
C SER A 139 -6.68 11.65 5.71
N ILE A 140 -5.36 11.40 5.79
CA ILE A 140 -4.77 10.07 5.56
C ILE A 140 -5.10 9.14 6.72
N ASN A 141 -5.47 7.89 6.43
CA ASN A 141 -5.82 6.89 7.44
C ASN A 141 -4.95 5.63 7.39
N LEU A 142 -4.12 5.47 6.37
CA LEU A 142 -3.05 4.47 6.33
C LEU A 142 -1.77 5.10 5.79
N VAL A 143 -0.67 4.93 6.50
CA VAL A 143 0.66 5.34 6.03
C VAL A 143 1.46 4.06 5.76
N SER A 144 2.09 3.99 4.60
CA SER A 144 3.06 2.96 4.23
C SER A 144 4.29 3.66 3.66
N GLY A 145 5.47 3.15 3.93
CA GLY A 145 6.68 3.78 3.43
C GLY A 145 7.90 3.41 4.23
N HIS A 146 9.03 3.85 3.73
CA HIS A 146 10.29 3.83 4.45
C HIS A 146 10.78 5.28 4.51
N PRO A 147 10.55 6.00 5.63
CA PRO A 147 11.28 7.24 5.86
C PRO A 147 12.78 6.89 6.01
N PRO A 148 13.71 7.67 5.46
CA PRO A 148 15.14 7.38 5.56
C PRO A 148 15.69 7.54 6.97
#